data_AF-A0A948XMM4-F1
#
_entry.id   AF-A0A948XMM4-F1
#
_cell.length_a   1.000
_cell.length_b   1.000
_cell.length_c   1.000
_cell.angle_alpha   90.00
_cell.angle_beta   90.00
_cell.angle_gamma   90.00
#
_symmetry.space_group_name_H-M   'P 1'
#
loop_
_entity.id
_entity.type
_entity.pdbx_description
1 polymer ?
#
loop_
_entity_poly.entity_id
_entity_poly.type
_entity_poly.pdbx_seq_one_letter_code
_entity_poly.pdbx_strand_id
1 'polypeptide(L)'
;MFAYNAKKNIHLGESVALPDLNPSTLERPAFLMNVPFSLQASISNNVWMQELTSNERHVDIQKAVKQFLQLYNFMAAESVVYLLPTPRLQGLQDLVYTANLGIVLNHLPDHNTVILSNFASKVRIPETNVGERFFESMGYETVIPPYHFEGEAELKHLFGNVYLGGYGQRSEQNAYRWMEEQFDMKIITLKEKDPYLYHLDCTV
;
A
#
# COMPACT_ATOMS: atom_id res chain seq x y z
N MET A 1 42.91 -32.72 -17.83
CA MET A 1 43.93 -32.59 -16.75
C MET A 1 44.46 -31.17 -16.88
N PHE A 2 44.06 -30.16 -16.09
CA PHE A 2 43.83 -30.07 -14.66
C PHE A 2 42.58 -29.23 -14.35
N ALA A 3 41.76 -29.68 -13.40
CA ALA A 3 40.72 -28.89 -12.78
C ALA A 3 41.33 -28.05 -11.66
N TYR A 4 41.13 -26.73 -11.67
CA TYR A 4 41.45 -25.87 -10.53
C TYR A 4 40.16 -25.61 -9.75
N ASN A 5 39.87 -26.50 -8.81
CA ASN A 5 38.81 -26.36 -7.82
C ASN A 5 39.30 -25.39 -6.72
N ALA A 6 38.98 -24.11 -6.84
CA ALA A 6 39.11 -23.17 -5.74
C ALA A 6 37.76 -23.06 -5.02
N LYS A 7 37.49 -24.01 -4.11
CA LYS A 7 36.47 -23.78 -3.06
C LYS A 7 37.00 -22.66 -2.16
N LYS A 8 36.57 -21.43 -2.42
CA LYS A 8 36.67 -20.35 -1.43
C LYS A 8 35.76 -20.75 -0.26
N ASN A 9 36.36 -21.20 0.82
CA ASN A 9 35.72 -21.21 2.13
C ASN A 9 35.46 -19.75 2.50
N ILE A 10 34.25 -19.28 2.22
CA ILE A 10 33.74 -18.05 2.80
C ILE A 10 33.57 -18.37 4.28
N HIS A 11 34.51 -17.91 5.11
CA HIS A 11 34.28 -17.81 6.53
C HIS A 11 33.09 -16.88 6.72
N LEU A 12 31.91 -17.44 6.97
CA LEU A 12 30.82 -16.72 7.60
C LEU A 12 31.33 -16.38 9.00
N GLY A 13 31.91 -15.17 9.14
CA GLY A 13 32.21 -14.61 10.45
C GLY A 13 30.95 -14.60 11.32
N GLU A 14 31.13 -14.49 12.63
CA GLU A 14 30.02 -14.32 13.58
C GLU A 14 29.02 -13.31 13.02
N SER A 15 27.79 -13.76 12.72
CA SER A 15 26.78 -12.89 12.15
C SER A 15 26.37 -11.91 13.24
N VAL A 16 26.91 -10.70 13.18
CA VAL A 16 26.37 -9.59 13.96
C VAL A 16 24.94 -9.39 13.47
N ALA A 17 23.96 -9.61 14.36
CA ALA A 17 22.56 -9.34 14.05
C ALA A 17 22.45 -7.88 13.61
N LEU A 18 21.85 -7.64 12.45
CA LEU A 18 21.55 -6.29 12.02
C LEU A 18 20.58 -5.66 13.03
N PRO A 19 20.69 -4.35 13.30
CA PRO A 19 19.69 -3.66 14.11
C PRO A 19 18.31 -3.84 13.46
N ASP A 20 17.29 -4.03 14.30
CA ASP A 20 15.89 -4.17 13.88
C ASP A 20 15.33 -2.79 13.48
N LEU A 21 15.82 -2.29 12.35
CA LEU A 21 15.44 -1.02 11.76
C LEU A 21 14.52 -1.29 10.57
N ASN A 22 13.34 -0.68 10.61
CA ASN A 22 12.42 -0.66 9.49
C ASN A 22 12.02 0.79 9.15
N PRO A 23 11.39 1.03 7.99
CA PRO A 23 10.96 2.38 7.61
C PRO A 23 10.08 3.10 8.64
N SER A 24 9.28 2.35 9.41
CA SER A 24 8.38 2.88 10.42
C SER A 24 9.08 3.36 11.70
N THR A 25 10.33 2.96 11.93
CA THR A 25 11.13 3.39 13.09
C THR A 25 11.98 4.64 12.79
N LEU A 26 11.92 5.17 11.57
CA LEU A 26 12.72 6.34 11.17
C LEU A 26 12.12 7.64 11.74
N GLU A 27 12.99 8.57 12.16
CA GLU A 27 12.57 9.94 12.51
C GLU A 27 12.12 10.76 11.29
N ARG A 28 12.51 10.33 10.09
CA ARG A 28 12.12 10.94 8.81
C ARG A 28 11.00 10.11 8.16
N PRO A 29 10.07 10.75 7.43
CA PRO A 29 9.01 10.03 6.75
C PRO A 29 9.56 8.99 5.76
N ALA A 30 8.83 7.89 5.63
CA ALA A 30 9.02 6.92 4.57
C ALA A 30 7.71 6.75 3.79
N PHE A 31 7.81 6.66 2.46
CA PHE A 31 6.66 6.50 1.58
C PHE A 31 6.82 5.28 0.69
N LEU A 32 5.70 4.67 0.33
CA LEU A 32 5.62 3.63 -0.68
C LEU A 32 4.99 4.20 -1.95
N MET A 33 5.67 4.04 -3.08
CA MET A 33 5.17 4.44 -4.40
C MET A 33 5.29 3.27 -5.39
N ASN A 34 4.48 3.24 -6.44
CA ASN A 34 4.60 2.27 -7.52
C ASN A 34 4.74 3.00 -8.87
N VAL A 35 5.75 2.62 -9.66
CA VAL A 35 5.99 3.19 -10.99
C VAL A 35 4.83 2.77 -11.91
N PRO A 36 4.25 3.67 -12.74
CA PRO A 36 3.01 3.40 -13.48
C PRO A 36 3.18 2.46 -14.70
N PHE A 37 3.83 1.30 -14.51
CA PHE A 37 4.05 0.30 -15.56
C PHE A 37 2.83 -0.57 -15.85
N SER A 38 1.90 -0.70 -14.91
CA SER A 38 0.63 -1.42 -15.09
C SER A 38 -0.59 -0.50 -15.16
N LEU A 39 -0.40 0.81 -14.99
CA LEU A 39 -1.48 1.80 -14.90
C LEU A 39 -2.40 1.75 -16.11
N GLN A 40 -3.67 1.45 -15.87
CA GLN A 40 -4.71 1.42 -16.90
C GLN A 40 -6.05 1.83 -16.29
N ALA A 41 -6.96 2.35 -17.11
CA ALA A 41 -8.34 2.61 -16.72
C ALA A 41 -9.33 1.87 -17.63
N SER A 42 -8.94 0.69 -18.13
CA SER A 42 -9.76 -0.09 -19.07
C SER A 42 -11.05 -0.58 -18.42
N ILE A 43 -10.99 -1.00 -17.15
CA ILE A 43 -12.14 -1.40 -16.34
C ILE A 43 -12.50 -0.28 -15.38
N SER A 44 -13.68 0.32 -15.56
CA SER A 44 -14.18 1.36 -14.64
C SER A 44 -14.61 0.76 -13.31
N ASN A 45 -14.13 1.31 -12.21
CA ASN A 45 -14.47 0.88 -10.85
C ASN A 45 -14.91 2.03 -9.91
N ASN A 46 -15.06 3.25 -10.43
CA ASN A 46 -15.54 4.42 -9.70
C ASN A 46 -16.32 5.35 -10.64
N VAL A 47 -17.02 6.35 -10.09
CA VAL A 47 -17.88 7.26 -10.86
C VAL A 47 -17.08 8.06 -11.91
N TRP A 48 -15.87 8.54 -11.57
CA TRP A 48 -15.02 9.28 -12.50
C TRP A 48 -14.68 8.48 -13.74
N MET A 49 -14.40 7.18 -13.59
CA MET A 49 -14.15 6.29 -14.74
C MET A 49 -15.44 5.92 -15.48
N GLN A 50 -16.60 5.88 -14.82
CA GLN A 50 -17.87 5.51 -15.46
C GLN A 50 -18.39 6.61 -16.39
N GLU A 51 -18.04 7.87 -16.14
CA GLU A 51 -18.43 9.01 -16.96
C GLU A 51 -17.62 9.14 -18.25
N LEU A 52 -16.43 8.53 -18.29
CA LEU A 52 -15.53 8.59 -19.44
C LEU A 52 -15.82 7.46 -20.42
N THR A 53 -15.78 7.78 -21.72
CA THR A 53 -15.77 6.79 -22.78
C THR A 53 -14.48 5.94 -22.73
N SER A 54 -14.49 4.79 -23.39
CA SER A 54 -13.30 3.92 -23.45
C SER A 54 -12.07 4.62 -24.04
N ASN A 55 -12.27 5.55 -24.98
CA ASN A 55 -11.18 6.34 -25.57
C ASN A 55 -10.64 7.38 -24.59
N GLU A 56 -11.51 8.04 -23.82
CA GLU A 56 -11.10 9.04 -22.83
C GLU A 56 -10.39 8.40 -21.62
N ARG A 57 -10.66 7.12 -21.32
CA ARG A 57 -9.93 6.34 -20.31
C ARG A 57 -8.55 5.86 -20.76
N HIS A 58 -8.13 6.15 -21.99
CA HIS A 58 -6.81 5.75 -22.47
C HIS A 58 -5.71 6.49 -21.69
N VAL A 59 -4.82 5.73 -21.05
CA VAL A 59 -3.69 6.26 -20.30
C VAL A 59 -2.48 6.43 -21.20
N ASP A 60 -1.99 7.66 -21.34
CA ASP A 60 -0.66 7.93 -21.89
C ASP A 60 0.40 7.58 -20.84
N ILE A 61 1.01 6.40 -20.98
CA ILE A 61 2.01 5.88 -20.05
C ILE A 61 3.28 6.75 -20.01
N GLN A 62 3.68 7.37 -21.13
CA GLN A 62 4.86 8.23 -21.14
C GLN A 62 4.62 9.50 -20.33
N LYS A 63 3.43 10.10 -20.48
CA LYS A 63 2.99 11.21 -19.65
C LYS A 63 2.85 10.81 -18.18
N ALA A 64 2.27 9.65 -17.88
CA ALA A 64 2.11 9.15 -16.52
C ALA A 64 3.46 8.93 -15.82
N VAL A 65 4.44 8.33 -16.51
CA VAL A 65 5.82 8.17 -15.99
C VAL A 65 6.46 9.53 -15.72
N LYS A 66 6.29 10.51 -16.60
CA LYS A 66 6.81 11.87 -16.38
C LYS A 66 6.20 12.52 -15.14
N GLN A 67 4.89 12.41 -14.94
CA GLN A 67 4.19 12.93 -13.76
C GLN A 67 4.61 12.21 -12.48
N PHE A 68 4.74 10.88 -12.55
CA PHE A 68 5.28 10.07 -11.46
C PHE A 68 6.68 10.53 -11.04
N LEU A 69 7.60 10.75 -12.00
CA LEU A 69 8.96 11.21 -11.69
C LEU A 69 8.98 12.59 -11.03
N GLN A 70 8.06 13.48 -11.40
CA GLN A 70 7.91 14.78 -10.73
C GLN A 70 7.50 14.61 -9.27
N LEU A 71 6.50 13.78 -8.99
CA LEU A 71 6.07 13.48 -7.62
C LEU A 71 7.17 12.75 -6.84
N TYR A 72 7.79 11.72 -7.41
CA TYR A 72 8.88 10.96 -6.81
C TYR A 72 10.03 11.88 -6.40
N ASN A 73 10.48 12.76 -7.29
CA ASN A 73 11.57 13.69 -6.99
C ASN A 73 11.21 14.66 -5.87
N PHE A 74 9.95 15.12 -5.81
CA PHE A 74 9.47 15.98 -4.74
C PHE A 74 9.47 15.24 -3.39
N MET A 75 8.90 14.03 -3.34
CA MET A 75 8.83 13.23 -2.12
C MET A 75 10.21 12.81 -1.63
N ALA A 76 11.06 12.30 -2.53
CA ALA A 76 12.40 11.81 -2.20
C ALA A 76 13.39 12.89 -1.77
N ALA A 77 13.03 14.18 -1.85
CA ALA A 77 13.90 15.26 -1.41
C ALA A 77 14.16 15.25 0.10
N GLU A 78 13.18 14.83 0.91
CA GLU A 78 13.24 14.90 2.39
C GLU A 78 12.76 13.61 3.08
N SER A 79 12.58 12.52 2.32
CA SER A 79 12.04 11.25 2.80
C SER A 79 12.69 10.04 2.13
N VAL A 80 12.51 8.87 2.74
CA VAL A 80 12.85 7.60 2.08
C VAL A 80 11.67 7.15 1.23
N VAL A 81 11.89 6.91 -0.06
CA VAL A 81 10.85 6.41 -0.95
C VAL A 81 11.16 4.98 -1.36
N TYR A 82 10.30 4.06 -0.95
CA TYR A 82 10.30 2.69 -1.42
C TYR A 82 9.49 2.57 -2.71
N LEU A 83 10.04 1.86 -3.68
CA LEU A 83 9.36 1.55 -4.93
C LEU A 83 8.83 0.12 -4.90
N LEU A 84 7.51 -0.01 -4.83
CA LEU A 84 6.81 -1.27 -4.99
C LEU A 84 7.05 -1.79 -6.41
N PRO A 85 7.56 -3.02 -6.59
CA PRO A 85 7.71 -3.60 -7.92
C PRO A 85 6.35 -3.81 -8.60
N THR A 86 6.28 -3.61 -9.92
CA THR A 86 5.12 -3.99 -10.74
C THR A 86 5.36 -5.37 -11.36
N PRO A 87 4.79 -6.46 -10.80
CA PRO A 87 4.95 -7.78 -11.39
C PRO A 87 4.15 -7.91 -12.69
N ARG A 88 4.52 -8.89 -13.52
CA ARG A 88 3.82 -9.20 -14.78
C ARG A 88 2.56 -10.04 -14.51
N LEU A 89 1.63 -9.48 -13.74
CA LEU A 89 0.32 -10.08 -13.43
C LEU A 89 -0.80 -9.24 -14.05
N GLN A 90 -1.97 -9.85 -14.23
CA GLN A 90 -3.19 -9.15 -14.63
C GLN A 90 -3.90 -8.56 -13.41
N GLY A 91 -4.77 -7.56 -13.63
CA GLY A 91 -5.55 -6.95 -12.55
C GLY A 91 -4.72 -6.08 -11.59
N LEU A 92 -3.77 -5.33 -12.13
CA LEU A 92 -2.92 -4.39 -11.38
C LEU A 92 -3.06 -2.96 -11.93
N GLN A 93 -4.23 -2.65 -12.49
CA GLN A 93 -4.47 -1.40 -13.20
C GLN A 93 -4.34 -0.19 -12.27
N ASP A 94 -4.63 -0.38 -10.97
CA ASP A 94 -4.70 0.66 -9.94
C ASP A 94 -3.57 0.49 -8.89
N LEU A 95 -2.58 -0.39 -9.14
CA LEU A 95 -1.46 -0.66 -8.22
C LEU A 95 -0.65 0.60 -7.87
N VAL A 96 -0.69 1.62 -8.74
CA VAL A 96 -0.04 2.93 -8.53
C VAL A 96 -0.59 3.67 -7.31
N TYR A 97 -1.85 3.39 -6.92
CA TYR A 97 -2.52 3.99 -5.78
C TYR A 97 -2.19 3.18 -4.52
N THR A 98 -0.93 3.28 -4.10
CA THR A 98 -0.33 2.52 -2.99
C THR A 98 -0.95 2.83 -1.63
N ALA A 99 -1.58 3.99 -1.46
CA ALA A 99 -2.36 4.33 -0.27
C ALA A 99 -3.47 3.32 0.01
N ASN A 100 -3.99 2.65 -1.03
CA ASN A 100 -4.99 1.63 -0.87
C ASN A 100 -4.44 0.22 -0.63
N LEU A 101 -3.12 0.00 -0.53
CA LEU A 101 -2.59 -1.37 -0.34
C LEU A 101 -2.76 -1.87 1.09
N GLY A 102 -2.82 -0.96 2.05
CA GLY A 102 -2.94 -1.27 3.46
C GLY A 102 -2.58 -0.06 4.32
N ILE A 103 -2.44 -0.31 5.61
CA ILE A 103 -2.01 0.67 6.60
C ILE A 103 -0.99 0.03 7.54
N VAL A 104 0.08 0.78 7.83
CA VAL A 104 1.08 0.39 8.82
C VAL A 104 0.65 0.87 10.21
N LEU A 105 0.66 -0.02 11.20
CA LEU A 105 0.21 0.27 12.56
C LEU A 105 1.36 0.79 13.43
N ASN A 106 1.71 2.06 13.24
CA ASN A 106 2.80 2.69 13.98
C ASN A 106 2.55 2.83 15.48
N HIS A 107 1.31 2.64 15.96
CA HIS A 107 0.98 2.69 17.38
C HIS A 107 1.34 1.40 18.14
N LEU A 108 1.61 0.31 17.42
CA LEU A 108 2.04 -0.94 18.03
C LEU A 108 3.55 -0.90 18.35
N PRO A 109 3.99 -1.56 19.44
CA PRO A 109 5.38 -1.46 19.92
C PRO A 109 6.45 -1.87 18.91
N ASP A 110 6.15 -2.87 18.07
CA ASP A 110 7.13 -3.44 17.14
C ASP A 110 7.21 -2.66 15.80
N HIS A 111 6.28 -1.72 15.57
CA HIS A 111 6.21 -0.87 14.38
C HIS A 111 6.25 -1.62 13.03
N ASN A 112 5.94 -2.92 13.02
CA ASN A 112 6.12 -3.81 11.88
C ASN A 112 4.82 -4.49 11.41
N THR A 113 3.65 -4.13 11.97
CA THR A 113 2.38 -4.72 11.55
C THR A 113 1.74 -3.90 10.42
N VAL A 114 1.29 -4.57 9.37
CA VAL A 114 0.53 -3.97 8.26
C VAL A 114 -0.81 -4.66 8.11
N ILE A 115 -1.89 -3.90 8.16
CA ILE A 115 -3.21 -4.39 7.74
C ILE A 115 -3.33 -4.12 6.24
N LEU A 116 -3.29 -5.18 5.45
CA LEU A 116 -3.46 -5.12 4.00
C LEU A 116 -4.92 -5.00 3.61
N SER A 117 -5.15 -4.49 2.41
CA SER A 117 -6.49 -4.29 1.88
C SER A 117 -7.16 -5.60 1.45
N ASN A 118 -8.43 -5.70 1.78
CA ASN A 118 -9.36 -6.67 1.22
C ASN A 118 -10.31 -5.90 0.28
N PHE A 119 -9.89 -5.73 -0.97
CA PHE A 119 -10.56 -4.86 -1.94
C PHE A 119 -12.01 -5.29 -2.21
N ALA A 120 -12.93 -4.32 -2.22
CA ALA A 120 -14.31 -4.53 -2.68
C ALA A 120 -14.36 -4.67 -4.21
N SER A 121 -13.50 -3.93 -4.91
CA SER A 121 -13.42 -3.96 -6.36
C SER A 121 -12.63 -5.17 -6.87
N LYS A 122 -13.29 -6.01 -7.68
CA LYS A 122 -12.69 -7.24 -8.24
C LYS A 122 -11.40 -7.01 -9.02
N VAL A 123 -11.28 -5.86 -9.69
CA VAL A 123 -10.10 -5.55 -10.51
C VAL A 123 -8.84 -5.30 -9.67
N ARG A 124 -9.01 -4.98 -8.38
CA ARG A 124 -7.91 -4.66 -7.46
C ARG A 124 -7.52 -5.80 -6.53
N ILE A 125 -8.31 -6.87 -6.44
CA ILE A 125 -8.01 -8.05 -5.60
C ILE A 125 -6.56 -8.58 -5.78
N PRO A 126 -6.00 -8.66 -7.01
CA PRO A 126 -4.62 -9.13 -7.18
C PRO A 126 -3.55 -8.23 -6.55
N GLU A 127 -3.85 -6.95 -6.30
CA GLU A 127 -2.90 -5.96 -5.75
C GLU A 127 -2.52 -6.29 -4.30
N THR A 128 -3.42 -6.88 -3.51
CA THR A 128 -3.16 -7.29 -2.12
C THR A 128 -1.94 -8.20 -2.02
N ASN A 129 -1.82 -9.18 -2.93
CA ASN A 129 -0.70 -10.12 -2.92
C ASN A 129 0.64 -9.47 -3.30
N VAL A 130 0.61 -8.36 -4.05
CA VAL A 130 1.82 -7.58 -4.34
C VAL A 130 2.29 -6.85 -3.08
N GLY A 131 1.35 -6.24 -2.36
CA GLY A 131 1.63 -5.60 -1.06
C GLY A 131 2.15 -6.60 -0.03
N GLU A 132 1.48 -7.74 0.14
CA GLU A 132 1.86 -8.83 1.05
C GLU A 132 3.32 -9.23 0.89
N ARG A 133 3.70 -9.70 -0.30
CA ARG A 133 5.08 -10.12 -0.57
C ARG A 133 6.11 -9.01 -0.34
N PHE A 134 5.73 -7.77 -0.67
CA PHE A 134 6.63 -6.63 -0.52
C PHE A 134 6.89 -6.33 0.95
N PHE A 135 5.84 -6.20 1.77
CA PHE A 135 5.96 -5.91 3.19
C PHE A 135 6.66 -7.06 3.94
N GLU A 136 6.29 -8.31 3.67
CA GLU A 136 6.96 -9.48 4.25
C GLU A 136 8.45 -9.53 3.90
N SER A 137 8.82 -9.16 2.67
CA SER A 137 10.24 -9.11 2.26
C SER A 137 11.06 -8.05 3.02
N MET A 138 10.39 -7.08 3.63
CA MET A 138 10.99 -6.05 4.49
C MET A 138 10.88 -6.40 5.99
N GLY A 139 10.37 -7.58 6.34
CA GLY A 139 10.22 -8.02 7.73
C GLY A 139 8.96 -7.54 8.45
N TYR A 140 7.98 -7.01 7.73
CA TYR A 140 6.67 -6.67 8.31
C TYR A 140 5.80 -7.91 8.48
N GLU A 141 4.99 -7.93 9.53
CA GLU A 141 3.89 -8.87 9.73
C GLU A 141 2.64 -8.35 9.02
N THR A 142 2.16 -9.09 8.02
CA THR A 142 0.98 -8.69 7.24
C THR A 142 -0.27 -9.43 7.68
N VAL A 143 -1.38 -8.71 7.82
CA VAL A 143 -2.70 -9.27 8.17
C VAL A 143 -3.74 -8.75 7.18
N ILE A 144 -4.65 -9.62 6.73
CA ILE A 144 -5.77 -9.24 5.87
C ILE A 144 -7.08 -9.33 6.68
N PRO A 145 -7.91 -8.27 6.73
CA PRO A 145 -9.17 -8.29 7.46
C PRO A 145 -10.19 -9.20 6.76
N PRO A 146 -11.10 -9.85 7.52
CA PRO A 146 -12.17 -10.68 6.95
C PRO A 146 -13.28 -9.87 6.26
N TYR A 147 -13.25 -8.54 6.37
CA TYR A 147 -14.21 -7.59 5.79
C TYR A 147 -13.52 -6.68 4.78
N HIS A 148 -14.27 -6.07 3.88
CA HIS A 148 -13.71 -5.14 2.91
C HIS A 148 -13.09 -3.91 3.59
N PHE A 149 -11.87 -3.60 3.16
CA PHE A 149 -11.06 -2.50 3.66
C PHE A 149 -10.07 -2.11 2.57
N GLU A 150 -9.95 -0.82 2.26
CA GLU A 150 -9.06 -0.32 1.19
C GLU A 150 -7.95 0.59 1.72
N GLY A 151 -7.35 0.23 2.86
CA GLY A 151 -6.04 0.73 3.30
C GLY A 151 -6.04 2.10 3.95
N GLU A 152 -4.89 2.77 3.93
CA GLU A 152 -4.69 4.12 4.44
C GLU A 152 -5.56 5.15 3.71
N ALA A 153 -5.98 4.89 2.47
CA ALA A 153 -6.99 5.70 1.79
C ALA A 153 -8.33 5.78 2.54
N GLU A 154 -8.63 4.78 3.37
CA GLU A 154 -9.88 4.65 4.14
C GLU A 154 -9.67 4.80 5.64
N LEU A 155 -8.43 4.83 6.13
CA LEU A 155 -8.13 4.90 7.54
C LEU A 155 -6.95 5.84 7.80
N LYS A 156 -7.25 7.00 8.37
CA LYS A 156 -6.26 8.04 8.67
C LYS A 156 -5.83 7.99 10.13
N HIS A 157 -4.53 7.85 10.36
CA HIS A 157 -3.96 7.96 11.71
C HIS A 157 -4.06 9.40 12.20
N LEU A 158 -4.52 9.60 13.44
CA LEU A 158 -4.57 10.92 14.06
C LEU A 158 -3.44 11.06 15.08
N PHE A 159 -3.41 10.19 16.09
CA PHE A 159 -2.39 10.15 17.14
C PHE A 159 -2.56 8.87 17.97
N GLY A 160 -1.47 8.37 18.56
CA GLY A 160 -1.52 7.15 19.38
C GLY A 160 -2.26 6.03 18.67
N ASN A 161 -3.24 5.40 19.33
CA ASN A 161 -4.11 4.39 18.74
C ASN A 161 -5.43 4.95 18.16
N VAL A 162 -5.52 6.26 17.88
CA VAL A 162 -6.74 6.93 17.40
C VAL A 162 -6.68 7.17 15.91
N TYR A 163 -7.76 6.78 15.22
CA TYR A 163 -7.88 6.82 13.76
C TYR A 163 -9.24 7.39 13.33
N LEU A 164 -9.30 7.87 12.10
CA LEU A 164 -10.52 8.25 11.39
C LEU A 164 -10.76 7.23 10.26
N GLY A 165 -11.92 6.59 10.21
CA GLY A 165 -12.23 5.52 9.24
C GLY A 165 -13.46 5.82 8.37
N GLY A 166 -13.31 5.81 7.04
CA GLY A 166 -14.37 5.99 6.05
C GLY A 166 -15.11 4.68 5.74
N TYR A 167 -16.44 4.69 5.74
CA TYR A 167 -17.18 3.48 5.36
C TYR A 167 -18.44 3.76 4.55
N GLY A 168 -18.86 2.71 3.85
CA GLY A 168 -20.16 2.64 3.17
C GLY A 168 -20.05 2.53 1.65
N GLN A 169 -18.90 2.87 1.06
CA GLN A 169 -18.66 2.74 -0.38
C GLN A 169 -17.63 1.66 -0.70
N ARG A 170 -16.44 1.72 -0.08
CA ARG A 170 -15.33 0.79 -0.34
C ARG A 170 -14.99 -0.06 0.88
N SER A 171 -14.93 0.53 2.07
CA SER A 171 -14.73 -0.20 3.33
C SER A 171 -16.03 -0.48 4.09
N GLU A 172 -16.06 -1.61 4.79
CA GLU A 172 -17.15 -2.01 5.68
C GLU A 172 -16.89 -1.55 7.12
N GLN A 173 -17.93 -1.07 7.81
CA GLN A 173 -17.80 -0.67 9.22
C GLN A 173 -17.34 -1.83 10.13
N ASN A 174 -17.62 -3.08 9.74
CA ASN A 174 -17.17 -4.26 10.48
C ASN A 174 -15.65 -4.47 10.41
N ALA A 175 -14.97 -3.98 9.36
CA ALA A 175 -13.52 -3.98 9.30
C ALA A 175 -12.94 -3.20 10.48
N TYR A 176 -13.53 -2.05 10.80
CA TYR A 176 -13.09 -1.22 11.93
C TYR A 176 -13.34 -1.87 13.27
N ARG A 177 -14.51 -2.48 13.50
CA ARG A 177 -14.76 -3.23 14.75
C ARG A 177 -13.73 -4.34 14.96
N TRP A 178 -13.41 -5.06 13.89
CA TRP A 178 -12.36 -6.08 13.93
C TRP A 178 -10.99 -5.47 14.26
N MET A 179 -10.63 -4.32 13.68
CA MET A 179 -9.38 -3.62 14.01
C MET A 179 -9.31 -3.13 15.47
N GLU A 180 -10.41 -2.60 15.99
CA GLU A 180 -10.54 -2.19 17.39
C GLU A 180 -10.31 -3.38 18.34
N GLU A 181 -10.89 -4.54 18.02
CA GLU A 181 -10.73 -5.77 18.80
C GLU A 181 -9.33 -6.40 18.69
N GLN A 182 -8.73 -6.42 17.50
CA GLN A 182 -7.45 -7.11 17.26
C GLN A 182 -6.23 -6.27 17.62
N PHE A 183 -6.28 -4.95 17.47
CA PHE A 183 -5.10 -4.09 17.53
C PHE A 183 -5.23 -2.91 18.50
N ASP A 184 -6.21 -2.96 19.41
CA ASP A 184 -6.50 -1.90 20.39
C ASP A 184 -6.61 -0.51 19.72
N MET A 185 -7.32 -0.44 18.60
CA MET A 185 -7.55 0.81 17.88
C MET A 185 -8.80 1.53 18.41
N LYS A 186 -8.84 2.85 18.28
CA LYS A 186 -10.02 3.70 18.53
C LYS A 186 -10.39 4.39 17.23
N ILE A 187 -11.46 3.96 16.59
CA ILE A 187 -11.78 4.40 15.23
C ILE A 187 -13.03 5.29 15.23
N ILE A 188 -12.84 6.56 14.88
CA ILE A 188 -13.93 7.49 14.63
C ILE A 188 -14.44 7.22 13.21
N THR A 189 -15.61 6.60 13.09
CA THR A 189 -16.13 6.20 11.78
C THR A 189 -16.93 7.33 11.11
N LEU A 190 -16.67 7.57 9.83
CA LEU A 190 -17.39 8.51 8.98
C LEU A 190 -18.11 7.76 7.85
N LYS A 191 -19.43 7.96 7.75
CA LYS A 191 -20.20 7.37 6.65
C LYS A 191 -20.08 8.21 5.39
N GLU A 192 -19.48 7.65 4.36
CA GLU A 192 -19.35 8.27 3.06
C GLU A 192 -20.65 8.13 2.26
N LYS A 193 -21.04 9.20 1.59
CA LYS A 193 -22.33 9.27 0.85
C LYS A 193 -22.20 9.83 -0.56
N ASP A 194 -21.15 10.60 -0.83
CA ASP A 194 -20.94 11.20 -2.13
C ASP A 194 -20.18 10.20 -3.04
N PRO A 195 -20.76 9.75 -4.16
CA PRO A 195 -20.10 8.82 -5.06
C PRO A 195 -18.80 9.34 -5.68
N TYR A 196 -18.58 10.66 -5.73
CA TYR A 196 -17.33 11.25 -6.22
C TYR A 196 -16.21 11.23 -5.18
N LEU A 197 -16.58 11.13 -3.90
CA LEU A 197 -15.69 11.05 -2.74
C LEU A 197 -15.79 9.64 -2.15
N TYR A 198 -15.38 8.65 -2.95
CA TYR A 198 -15.59 7.21 -2.69
C TYR A 198 -14.52 6.56 -1.82
N HIS A 199 -13.51 7.34 -1.41
CA HIS A 199 -12.55 7.01 -0.36
C HIS A 199 -12.43 8.20 0.57
N LEU A 200 -12.11 7.94 1.84
CA LEU A 200 -11.93 8.97 2.85
C LEU A 200 -10.89 10.03 2.43
N ASP A 201 -9.77 9.63 1.82
CA ASP A 201 -8.69 10.52 1.35
C ASP A 201 -9.05 11.45 0.19
N CYS A 202 -10.22 11.25 -0.44
CA CYS A 202 -10.79 12.22 -1.37
C CYS A 202 -11.48 13.39 -0.65
N THR A 203 -11.73 13.25 0.65
CA THR A 203 -12.48 14.22 1.48
C THR A 203 -11.62 14.89 2.54
N VAL A 204 -10.70 14.17 3.18
CA VAL A 204 -9.91 14.62 4.34
C VAL A 204 -8.41 14.45 4.15
#